data_AF-A0A520J3W6-F1
#
_entry.id   AF-A0A520J3W6-F1
#
_cell.length_a   1.000
_cell.length_b   1.000
_cell.length_c   1.000
_cell.angle_alpha   90.00
_cell.angle_beta   90.00
_cell.angle_gamma   90.00
#
_symmetry.space_group_name_H-M   'P 1'
#
loop_
_entity.id
_entity.type
_entity.pdbx_description
1 polymer ?
#
loop_
_entity_poly.entity_id
_entity_poly.type
_entity_poly.pdbx_seq_one_letter_code
_entity_poly.pdbx_strand_id
1 'polypeptide(L)'
;MYYDNMGSYNYAPGRWNTIQYNPQPSCGTKSVYIQNYATASLYIYTPYVPNDAALNAYPGTANCGAYGNRNFWFFWQEWFGSTITNGNFLRSTSNATVYLVGDKMKYPIADGSIIGAAGVLGGVGFVSQSYLDNVPTGSLMSRIVQGPDGTIYFFDSDVKLPFTSCEMVAAYGSGCGAAAELTQSQIDKFPTGPVVTRGMKTTSGRTYYIENGARREIIDDQALSDAGLSTGYNLLSDSAFNYLSYGVPIVRNGIVLQSRQDTGRQFVKDGSSIYQIKRTQLTDKSFSGLGAKELDEQSIQKLASPTQVIGDSVTDSSGVTYVFTNDGKKQTVSAQSLKLTPVQLTSSIVSRLNGSGALSTPPLLKSMNDATVYVIVNGEKRPLIAMEDLKSITGEDSPYLGWVSTDAINAIPTGNVIVGAGRLVKTPSNATVYMTDGYDKLVPMSSFDPARDLGLSFSIRTISDGILAKYTVDPTVLSAYTLCNNTNYLGMDGTAYLTTLTASTSRVLQPQTCNVIQKSAILPRFIRTPDGTIFELKQGVLHPIASLAKYISLSSSGGTLVNISLSTSILYPRGAVLQ
;
A
#
# COMPACT_ATOMS: atom_id res chain seq x y z
N MET A 1 -30.33 68.98 -19.85
CA MET A 1 -30.02 70.33 -20.41
C MET A 1 -28.92 70.27 -21.47
N TYR A 2 -27.68 69.81 -21.18
CA TYR A 2 -26.65 69.60 -22.23
C TYR A 2 -26.94 68.40 -23.14
N TYR A 3 -27.30 67.25 -22.55
CA TYR A 3 -27.61 66.02 -23.30
C TYR A 3 -28.69 66.22 -24.36
N ASP A 4 -29.78 66.89 -23.98
CA ASP A 4 -30.97 67.09 -24.81
C ASP A 4 -30.76 68.11 -25.95
N ASN A 5 -29.67 68.88 -25.93
CA ASN A 5 -29.35 69.92 -26.91
C ASN A 5 -27.91 69.77 -27.47
N MET A 6 -27.35 68.55 -27.44
CA MET A 6 -25.92 68.34 -27.77
C MET A 6 -25.54 68.82 -29.19
N GLY A 7 -26.50 68.85 -30.12
CA GLY A 7 -26.29 69.34 -31.49
C GLY A 7 -26.09 70.85 -31.63
N SER A 8 -26.37 71.65 -30.60
CA SER A 8 -26.24 73.12 -30.64
C SER A 8 -24.97 73.66 -29.97
N TYR A 9 -24.08 72.80 -29.50
CA TYR A 9 -22.83 73.18 -28.81
C TYR A 9 -21.58 72.88 -29.64
N ASN A 10 -20.48 73.55 -29.29
CA ASN A 10 -19.21 73.49 -30.02
C ASN A 10 -18.50 72.11 -29.94
N TYR A 11 -18.87 71.24 -29.01
CA TYR A 11 -18.24 69.94 -28.80
C TYR A 11 -19.30 68.83 -28.78
N ALA A 12 -19.00 67.69 -29.43
CA ALA A 12 -19.92 66.56 -29.51
C ALA A 12 -19.20 65.22 -29.29
N PRO A 13 -19.90 64.20 -28.75
CA PRO A 13 -19.34 62.86 -28.58
C PRO A 13 -19.23 62.09 -29.89
N GLY A 14 -18.46 61.00 -29.89
CA GLY A 14 -18.26 60.09 -31.03
C GLY A 14 -17.35 60.63 -32.13
N ARG A 15 -16.71 61.79 -31.95
CA ARG A 15 -15.85 62.42 -32.97
C ARG A 15 -14.63 63.14 -32.39
N TRP A 16 -13.69 63.45 -33.27
CA TRP A 16 -12.58 64.36 -32.97
C TRP A 16 -13.09 65.80 -32.89
N ASN A 17 -12.75 66.49 -31.82
CA ASN A 17 -13.08 67.89 -31.57
C ASN A 17 -11.78 68.69 -31.43
N THR A 18 -11.71 69.89 -32.00
CA THR A 18 -10.57 70.79 -31.82
C THR A 18 -10.86 71.72 -30.65
N ILE A 19 -10.08 71.59 -29.57
CA ILE A 19 -10.31 72.27 -28.29
C ILE A 19 -9.12 73.18 -27.99
N GLN A 20 -9.37 74.43 -27.61
CA GLN A 20 -8.32 75.39 -27.27
C GLN A 20 -7.62 75.03 -25.95
N TYR A 21 -6.33 75.34 -25.83
CA TYR A 21 -5.60 75.20 -24.56
C TYR A 21 -5.94 76.31 -23.56
N ASN A 22 -6.33 77.48 -24.04
CA ASN A 22 -6.56 78.68 -23.24
C ASN A 22 -7.50 79.64 -24.00
N PRO A 23 -8.25 80.53 -23.33
CA PRO A 23 -9.03 81.59 -23.98
C PRO A 23 -8.22 82.47 -24.95
N GLN A 24 -6.91 82.63 -24.69
CA GLN A 24 -6.03 83.37 -25.57
C GLN A 24 -5.71 82.53 -26.84
N PRO A 25 -6.13 82.97 -28.05
CA PRO A 25 -6.00 82.15 -29.26
C PRO A 25 -4.55 81.79 -29.64
N SER A 26 -3.58 82.63 -29.26
CA SER A 26 -2.15 82.38 -29.53
C SER A 26 -1.60 81.16 -28.77
N CYS A 27 -2.33 80.63 -27.79
CA CYS A 27 -1.94 79.44 -27.04
C CYS A 27 -2.22 78.12 -27.79
N GLY A 28 -2.93 78.17 -28.93
CA GLY A 28 -3.17 77.01 -29.79
C GLY A 28 -4.29 76.07 -29.32
N THR A 29 -4.38 74.92 -29.98
CA THR A 29 -5.46 73.92 -29.83
C THR A 29 -4.92 72.49 -29.80
N LYS A 30 -5.71 71.55 -29.25
CA LYS A 30 -5.49 70.10 -29.32
C LYS A 30 -6.68 69.42 -29.97
N SER A 31 -6.44 68.41 -30.79
CA SER A 31 -7.49 67.50 -31.25
C SER A 31 -7.77 66.45 -30.17
N VAL A 32 -9.02 66.33 -29.75
CA VAL A 32 -9.45 65.42 -28.68
C VAL A 32 -10.63 64.60 -29.20
N TYR A 33 -10.49 63.27 -29.20
CA TYR A 33 -11.61 62.37 -29.48
C TYR A 33 -12.48 62.28 -28.24
N ILE A 34 -13.70 62.81 -28.32
CA ILE A 34 -14.65 62.78 -27.20
C ILE A 34 -15.51 61.53 -27.37
N GLN A 35 -15.31 60.53 -26.51
CA GLN A 35 -15.97 59.23 -26.64
C GLN A 35 -17.47 59.27 -26.27
N ASN A 36 -17.84 60.02 -25.24
CA ASN A 36 -19.18 59.93 -24.65
C ASN A 36 -19.75 61.30 -24.26
N TYR A 37 -21.05 61.32 -23.99
CA TYR A 37 -21.82 62.53 -23.68
C TYR A 37 -21.38 63.22 -22.38
N ALA A 38 -20.85 62.48 -21.40
CA ALA A 38 -20.36 63.06 -20.15
C ALA A 38 -19.11 63.90 -20.40
N THR A 39 -18.13 63.36 -21.13
CA THR A 39 -16.91 64.09 -21.52
C THR A 39 -17.25 65.27 -22.43
N ALA A 40 -18.22 65.12 -23.34
CA ALA A 40 -18.70 66.23 -24.16
C ALA A 40 -19.28 67.35 -23.29
N SER A 41 -20.16 67.02 -22.35
CA SER A 41 -20.78 67.98 -21.42
C SER A 41 -19.73 68.71 -20.58
N LEU A 42 -18.70 67.99 -20.14
CA LEU A 42 -17.59 68.58 -19.39
C LEU A 42 -16.85 69.64 -20.23
N TYR A 43 -16.50 69.35 -21.48
CA TYR A 43 -15.87 70.34 -22.36
C TYR A 43 -16.81 71.47 -22.77
N ILE A 44 -18.12 71.25 -22.83
CA ILE A 44 -19.06 72.36 -23.09
C ILE A 44 -19.07 73.34 -21.92
N TYR A 45 -19.04 72.83 -20.69
CA TYR A 45 -19.04 73.65 -19.48
C TYR A 45 -17.69 74.35 -19.23
N THR A 46 -16.59 73.64 -19.46
CA THR A 46 -15.21 74.12 -19.30
C THR A 46 -14.43 73.93 -20.61
N PRO A 47 -14.53 74.88 -21.58
CA PRO A 47 -14.16 74.69 -22.99
C PRO A 47 -12.67 74.80 -23.29
N TYR A 48 -11.82 74.30 -22.40
CA TYR A 48 -10.38 74.28 -22.60
C TYR A 48 -9.76 72.94 -22.16
N VAL A 49 -8.84 72.42 -22.96
CA VAL A 49 -8.07 71.21 -22.68
C VAL A 49 -6.75 71.61 -22.01
N PRO A 50 -6.27 70.91 -20.96
CA PRO A 50 -4.96 71.21 -20.40
C PRO A 50 -3.84 70.96 -21.41
N ASN A 51 -2.84 71.83 -21.45
CA ASN A 51 -1.58 71.57 -22.14
C ASN A 51 -0.66 70.71 -21.26
N ASP A 52 0.39 70.16 -21.86
CA ASP A 52 1.29 69.24 -21.16
C ASP A 52 2.00 69.91 -19.96
N ALA A 53 2.32 71.21 -20.08
CA ALA A 53 2.90 71.98 -18.98
C ALA A 53 1.92 72.10 -17.78
N ALA A 54 0.63 72.31 -18.04
CA ALA A 54 -0.39 72.33 -17.00
C ALA A 54 -0.58 70.95 -16.38
N LEU A 55 -0.52 69.86 -17.16
CA LEU A 55 -0.58 68.51 -16.62
C LEU A 55 0.59 68.23 -15.66
N ASN A 56 1.80 68.63 -16.03
CA ASN A 56 3.01 68.40 -15.24
C ASN A 56 3.11 69.29 -13.98
N ALA A 57 2.49 70.47 -14.00
CA ALA A 57 2.59 71.44 -12.92
C ALA A 57 1.59 71.20 -11.78
N TYR A 58 0.88 70.07 -11.69
CA TYR A 58 -0.15 69.87 -10.66
C TYR A 58 0.46 69.51 -9.28
N PRO A 59 0.06 70.18 -8.17
CA PRO A 59 -0.79 71.38 -8.13
C PRO A 59 0.01 72.65 -8.45
N GLY A 60 -0.52 73.49 -9.34
CA GLY A 60 0.20 74.67 -9.83
C GLY A 60 -0.28 75.16 -11.19
N THR A 61 0.39 76.20 -11.69
CA THR A 61 0.05 76.93 -12.92
C THR A 61 1.14 76.80 -13.98
N ALA A 62 0.77 76.89 -15.26
CA ALA A 62 1.68 76.89 -16.39
C ALA A 62 1.24 77.91 -17.44
N ASN A 63 2.19 78.43 -18.22
CA ASN A 63 1.89 79.33 -19.33
C ASN A 63 0.97 78.64 -20.34
N CYS A 64 -0.04 79.36 -20.86
CA CYS A 64 -1.06 78.83 -21.77
C CYS A 64 -1.83 77.59 -21.27
N GLY A 65 -1.79 77.28 -19.96
CA GLY A 65 -2.46 76.13 -19.37
C GLY A 65 -3.92 76.40 -18.99
N ALA A 66 -4.78 75.38 -19.16
CA ALA A 66 -6.13 75.35 -18.58
C ALA A 66 -6.20 74.33 -17.44
N TYR A 67 -6.94 74.69 -16.39
CA TYR A 67 -6.92 73.92 -15.13
C TYR A 67 -8.26 73.27 -14.80
N GLY A 68 -9.38 73.70 -15.39
CA GLY A 68 -10.72 73.21 -15.02
C GLY A 68 -10.84 71.68 -15.15
N ASN A 69 -10.75 71.17 -16.38
CA ASN A 69 -10.85 69.73 -16.64
C ASN A 69 -9.70 68.92 -15.99
N ARG A 70 -8.50 69.50 -15.91
CA ARG A 70 -7.34 68.90 -15.20
C ARG A 70 -7.64 68.71 -13.73
N ASN A 71 -8.01 69.79 -13.04
CA ASN A 71 -8.28 69.77 -11.61
C ASN A 71 -9.51 68.90 -11.31
N PHE A 72 -10.55 68.97 -12.14
CA PHE A 72 -11.69 68.05 -12.03
C PHE A 72 -11.23 66.59 -12.06
N TRP A 73 -10.37 66.21 -13.00
CA TRP A 73 -9.84 64.83 -13.08
C TRP A 73 -8.98 64.43 -11.86
N PHE A 74 -8.13 65.33 -11.34
CA PHE A 74 -7.35 65.05 -10.14
C PHE A 74 -8.21 64.97 -8.88
N PHE A 75 -9.13 65.92 -8.66
CA PHE A 75 -10.06 65.88 -7.53
C PHE A 75 -11.00 64.67 -7.62
N TRP A 76 -11.45 64.33 -8.83
CA TRP A 76 -12.25 63.13 -9.03
C TRP A 76 -11.48 61.89 -8.61
N GLN A 77 -10.20 61.76 -8.99
CA GLN A 77 -9.39 60.63 -8.56
C GLN A 77 -9.08 60.63 -7.07
N GLU A 78 -8.88 61.80 -6.46
CA GLU A 78 -8.65 61.93 -5.03
C GLU A 78 -9.88 61.52 -4.22
N TRP A 79 -11.08 61.94 -4.64
CA TRP A 79 -12.33 61.68 -3.92
C TRP A 79 -12.97 60.33 -4.26
N PHE A 80 -12.88 59.90 -5.52
CA PHE A 80 -13.62 58.75 -6.06
C PHE A 80 -12.73 57.62 -6.59
N GLY A 81 -11.41 57.82 -6.69
CA GLY A 81 -10.46 56.81 -7.17
C GLY A 81 -10.23 56.80 -8.69
N SER A 82 -9.44 55.84 -9.17
CA SER A 82 -9.02 55.74 -10.58
C SER A 82 -10.20 55.74 -11.55
N THR A 83 -10.11 56.54 -12.62
CA THR A 83 -11.07 56.52 -13.74
C THR A 83 -10.79 55.39 -14.75
N ILE A 84 -9.76 54.58 -14.50
CA ILE A 84 -9.34 53.43 -15.30
C ILE A 84 -9.48 52.20 -14.40
N THR A 85 -10.61 51.48 -14.51
CA THR A 85 -10.74 50.15 -13.92
C THR A 85 -10.18 49.13 -14.91
N ASN A 86 -8.94 48.69 -14.69
CA ASN A 86 -8.27 47.67 -15.53
C ASN A 86 -8.75 46.23 -15.25
N GLY A 87 -9.99 46.05 -14.76
CA GLY A 87 -10.52 44.74 -14.45
C GLY A 87 -11.98 44.76 -14.03
N ASN A 88 -12.60 43.59 -14.10
CA ASN A 88 -13.98 43.36 -13.64
C ASN A 88 -14.03 42.98 -12.16
N PHE A 89 -12.89 42.66 -11.56
CA PHE A 89 -12.74 42.40 -10.13
C PHE A 89 -12.47 43.71 -9.40
N LEU A 90 -13.33 44.08 -8.47
CA LEU A 90 -13.27 45.37 -7.78
C LEU A 90 -13.32 45.19 -6.26
N ARG A 91 -12.58 46.04 -5.55
CA ARG A 91 -12.65 46.21 -4.09
C ARG A 91 -12.50 47.68 -3.70
N SER A 92 -12.77 48.01 -2.44
CA SER A 92 -12.44 49.32 -1.90
C SER A 92 -11.16 49.27 -1.06
N THR A 93 -10.62 50.43 -0.71
CA THR A 93 -9.51 50.53 0.25
C THR A 93 -9.97 50.26 1.68
N SER A 94 -11.26 50.51 1.98
CA SER A 94 -11.88 50.29 3.28
C SER A 94 -12.41 48.86 3.50
N ASN A 95 -12.51 48.04 2.46
CA ASN A 95 -13.00 46.66 2.53
C ASN A 95 -12.13 45.71 1.69
N ALA A 96 -11.67 44.62 2.32
CA ALA A 96 -10.81 43.63 1.67
C ALA A 96 -11.56 42.64 0.76
N THR A 97 -12.89 42.54 0.85
CA THR A 97 -13.68 41.66 -0.01
C THR A 97 -13.56 42.12 -1.47
N VAL A 98 -13.13 41.19 -2.32
CA VAL A 98 -13.11 41.37 -3.77
C VAL A 98 -14.45 40.91 -4.32
N TYR A 99 -15.01 41.69 -5.24
CA TYR A 99 -16.23 41.36 -5.97
C TYR A 99 -15.93 41.24 -7.46
N LEU A 100 -16.53 40.27 -8.14
CA LEU A 100 -16.70 40.36 -9.60
C LEU A 100 -17.95 41.20 -9.87
N VAL A 101 -17.83 42.29 -10.62
CA VAL A 101 -18.98 43.06 -11.07
C VAL A 101 -19.43 42.53 -12.43
N GLY A 102 -20.59 41.87 -12.46
CA GLY A 102 -21.22 41.32 -13.66
C GLY A 102 -22.16 42.33 -14.34
N ASP A 103 -23.25 41.84 -14.93
CA ASP A 103 -24.22 42.70 -15.64
C ASP A 103 -24.92 43.70 -14.71
N LYS A 104 -25.67 43.20 -13.72
CA LYS A 104 -26.46 44.04 -12.78
C LYS A 104 -26.07 43.88 -11.31
N MET A 105 -25.20 42.92 -11.01
CA MET A 105 -24.86 42.53 -9.64
C MET A 105 -23.34 42.43 -9.44
N LYS A 106 -22.92 42.58 -8.19
CA LYS A 106 -21.57 42.27 -7.73
C LYS A 106 -21.59 40.96 -6.95
N TYR A 107 -20.65 40.06 -7.23
CA TYR A 107 -20.57 38.73 -6.63
C TYR A 107 -19.34 38.63 -5.74
N PRO A 108 -19.48 38.44 -4.41
CA PRO A 108 -18.33 38.35 -3.51
C PRO A 108 -17.48 37.12 -3.80
N ILE A 109 -16.16 37.26 -3.74
CA ILE A 109 -15.19 36.18 -3.97
C ILE A 109 -14.59 35.73 -2.65
N ALA A 110 -14.82 34.47 -2.28
CA ALA A 110 -14.21 33.84 -1.11
C ALA A 110 -12.91 33.11 -1.44
N ASP A 111 -12.76 32.61 -2.67
CA ASP A 111 -11.58 31.87 -3.14
C ASP A 111 -10.82 32.67 -4.20
N GLY A 112 -9.60 33.10 -3.87
CA GLY A 112 -8.72 33.83 -4.79
C GLY A 112 -8.35 33.05 -6.05
N SER A 113 -8.47 31.71 -6.04
CA SER A 113 -8.25 30.88 -7.24
C SER A 113 -9.21 31.25 -8.39
N ILE A 114 -10.38 31.79 -8.07
CA ILE A 114 -11.37 32.27 -9.06
C ILE A 114 -10.81 33.42 -9.89
N ILE A 115 -10.05 34.33 -9.26
CA ILE A 115 -9.42 35.47 -9.94
C ILE A 115 -8.36 34.96 -10.92
N GLY A 116 -7.53 34.00 -10.49
CA GLY A 116 -6.52 33.38 -11.35
C GLY A 116 -7.11 32.55 -12.49
N ALA A 117 -8.29 31.96 -12.29
CA ALA A 117 -9.02 31.20 -13.30
C ALA A 117 -9.68 32.07 -14.38
N ALA A 118 -9.83 33.36 -14.13
CA ALA A 118 -10.45 34.36 -15.01
C ALA A 118 -9.55 35.59 -15.19
N GLY A 119 -8.25 35.38 -15.37
CA GLY A 119 -7.26 36.42 -15.66
C GLY A 119 -7.62 37.26 -16.89
N VAL A 120 -8.32 36.70 -17.87
CA VAL A 120 -8.87 37.44 -19.03
C VAL A 120 -9.83 38.57 -18.64
N LEU A 121 -10.44 38.51 -17.45
CA LEU A 121 -11.27 39.58 -16.90
C LEU A 121 -10.45 40.71 -16.25
N GLY A 122 -9.13 40.61 -16.24
CA GLY A 122 -8.21 41.60 -15.69
C GLY A 122 -7.88 41.37 -14.21
N GLY A 123 -7.06 42.26 -13.66
CA GLY A 123 -6.67 42.21 -12.24
C GLY A 123 -7.73 42.79 -11.31
N VAL A 124 -7.41 42.86 -10.01
CA VAL A 124 -8.24 43.51 -9.00
C VAL A 124 -8.03 45.03 -9.03
N GLY A 125 -9.08 45.77 -9.38
CA GLY A 125 -9.13 47.23 -9.35
C GLY A 125 -9.68 47.79 -8.03
N PHE A 126 -9.44 49.09 -7.80
CA PHE A 126 -9.93 49.82 -6.62
C PHE A 126 -10.98 50.86 -7.01
N VAL A 127 -12.08 50.90 -6.25
CA VAL A 127 -13.19 51.85 -6.40
C VAL A 127 -13.63 52.36 -5.02
N SER A 128 -14.43 53.42 -4.97
CA SER A 128 -15.01 53.88 -3.71
C SER A 128 -15.97 52.84 -3.11
N GLN A 129 -16.11 52.84 -1.78
CA GLN A 129 -17.10 51.97 -1.12
C GLN A 129 -18.53 52.30 -1.58
N SER A 130 -18.83 53.59 -1.77
CA SER A 130 -20.12 54.05 -2.28
C SER A 130 -20.46 53.52 -3.67
N TYR A 131 -19.47 53.34 -4.55
CA TYR A 131 -19.70 52.69 -5.85
C TYR A 131 -20.15 51.25 -5.65
N LEU A 132 -19.44 50.48 -4.83
CA LEU A 132 -19.80 49.09 -4.56
C LEU A 132 -21.19 49.01 -3.94
N ASP A 133 -21.52 49.86 -2.96
CA ASP A 133 -22.81 49.84 -2.27
C ASP A 133 -24.01 50.11 -3.20
N ASN A 134 -23.80 50.83 -4.31
CA ASN A 134 -24.83 51.07 -5.32
C ASN A 134 -25.04 49.90 -6.30
N VAL A 135 -24.18 48.88 -6.26
CA VAL A 135 -24.36 47.65 -7.05
C VAL A 135 -24.97 46.57 -6.14
N PRO A 136 -26.15 46.02 -6.48
CA PRO A 136 -26.76 44.93 -5.73
C PRO A 136 -25.81 43.73 -5.56
N THR A 137 -25.81 43.13 -4.38
CA THR A 137 -24.94 41.99 -4.08
C THR A 137 -25.64 40.68 -4.46
N GLY A 138 -25.02 39.91 -5.34
CA GLY A 138 -25.48 38.57 -5.72
C GLY A 138 -25.00 37.48 -4.77
N SER A 139 -25.15 36.23 -5.20
CA SER A 139 -24.62 35.04 -4.52
C SER A 139 -23.09 35.04 -4.46
N LEU A 140 -22.52 34.18 -3.60
CA LEU A 140 -21.09 33.95 -3.58
C LEU A 140 -20.60 33.49 -4.96
N MET A 141 -19.55 34.12 -5.47
CA MET A 141 -18.99 33.81 -6.77
C MET A 141 -18.50 32.36 -6.81
N SER A 142 -18.85 31.66 -7.89
CA SER A 142 -18.34 30.33 -8.22
C SER A 142 -17.62 30.36 -9.57
N ARG A 143 -17.11 29.22 -10.03
CA ARG A 143 -16.55 29.08 -11.40
C ARG A 143 -17.62 28.84 -12.47
N ILE A 144 -18.89 29.00 -12.10
CA ILE A 144 -20.03 28.81 -12.99
C ILE A 144 -20.71 30.16 -13.22
N VAL A 145 -20.77 30.56 -14.48
CA VAL A 145 -21.28 31.86 -14.93
C VAL A 145 -22.33 31.67 -15.99
N GLN A 146 -23.21 32.66 -16.11
CA GLN A 146 -24.27 32.68 -17.11
C GLN A 146 -24.08 33.88 -18.04
N GLY A 147 -24.16 33.62 -19.35
CA GLY A 147 -24.21 34.69 -20.35
C GLY A 147 -25.60 35.30 -20.49
N PRO A 148 -25.73 36.48 -21.12
CA PRO A 148 -27.03 37.13 -21.32
C PRO A 148 -28.02 36.30 -22.17
N ASP A 149 -27.51 35.36 -22.96
CA ASP A 149 -28.28 34.40 -23.75
C ASP A 149 -28.85 33.22 -22.91
N GLY A 150 -28.50 33.16 -21.63
CA GLY A 150 -28.88 32.08 -20.72
C GLY A 150 -27.95 30.87 -20.77
N THR A 151 -26.92 30.86 -21.62
CA THR A 151 -25.95 29.75 -21.66
C THR A 151 -25.09 29.78 -20.41
N ILE A 152 -24.94 28.63 -19.77
CA ILE A 152 -24.15 28.48 -18.55
C ILE A 152 -22.80 27.87 -18.91
N TYR A 153 -21.75 28.46 -18.35
CA TYR A 153 -20.37 28.04 -18.58
C TYR A 153 -19.68 27.73 -17.26
N PHE A 154 -18.84 26.70 -17.27
CA PHE A 154 -17.78 26.54 -16.30
C PHE A 154 -16.52 27.22 -16.84
N PHE A 155 -15.78 27.97 -16.01
CA PHE A 155 -14.50 28.54 -16.45
C PHE A 155 -13.33 28.11 -15.58
N ASP A 156 -12.19 27.88 -16.23
CA ASP A 156 -10.90 27.64 -15.59
C ASP A 156 -9.79 28.00 -16.56
N SER A 157 -8.68 28.50 -16.02
CA SER A 157 -7.48 28.83 -16.79
C SER A 157 -7.79 29.66 -18.04
N ASP A 158 -8.61 30.70 -17.88
CA ASP A 158 -9.06 31.66 -18.91
C ASP A 158 -9.96 31.10 -20.02
N VAL A 159 -10.38 29.84 -19.94
CA VAL A 159 -11.26 29.20 -20.95
C VAL A 159 -12.65 28.98 -20.35
N LYS A 160 -13.70 29.17 -21.16
CA LYS A 160 -15.08 28.82 -20.80
C LYS A 160 -15.52 27.52 -21.48
N LEU A 161 -16.18 26.64 -20.72
CA LEU A 161 -16.69 25.34 -21.15
C LEU A 161 -18.23 25.35 -21.03
N PRO A 162 -18.99 25.20 -22.12
CA PRO A 162 -20.45 25.23 -22.04
C PRO A 162 -21.01 23.99 -21.35
N PHE A 163 -21.99 24.20 -20.47
CA PHE A 163 -22.87 23.14 -20.00
C PHE A 163 -23.98 22.88 -21.03
N THR A 164 -24.37 21.61 -21.18
CA THR A 164 -25.45 21.20 -22.09
C THR A 164 -26.77 20.91 -21.38
N SER A 165 -26.77 20.82 -20.05
CA SER A 165 -27.97 20.58 -19.24
C SER A 165 -27.83 21.08 -17.80
N CYS A 166 -28.96 21.38 -17.16
CA CYS A 166 -28.99 21.72 -15.73
C CYS A 166 -28.60 20.56 -14.82
N GLU A 167 -28.73 19.32 -15.29
CA GLU A 167 -28.23 18.15 -14.57
C GLU A 167 -26.70 18.20 -14.44
N MET A 168 -25.99 18.60 -15.50
CA MET A 168 -24.54 18.75 -15.44
C MET A 168 -24.13 19.92 -14.55
N VAL A 169 -24.88 21.02 -14.56
CA VAL A 169 -24.65 22.15 -13.62
C VAL A 169 -24.81 21.67 -12.16
N ALA A 170 -25.85 20.87 -11.88
CA ALA A 170 -26.09 20.25 -10.58
C ALA A 170 -25.01 19.25 -10.17
N ALA A 171 -24.51 18.44 -11.10
CA ALA A 171 -23.38 17.53 -10.85
C ALA A 171 -22.14 18.31 -10.38
N TYR A 172 -21.93 19.50 -10.94
CA TYR A 172 -20.87 20.44 -10.57
C TYR A 172 -21.21 21.31 -9.35
N GLY A 173 -22.25 20.98 -8.59
CA GLY A 173 -22.57 21.59 -7.30
C GLY A 173 -23.24 22.96 -7.38
N SER A 174 -23.83 23.33 -8.53
CA SER A 174 -24.56 24.59 -8.71
C SER A 174 -25.95 24.37 -9.31
N GLY A 175 -26.80 25.39 -9.25
CA GLY A 175 -28.10 25.41 -9.92
C GLY A 175 -28.09 26.33 -11.14
N CYS A 176 -28.90 26.03 -12.15
CA CYS A 176 -28.98 26.85 -13.36
C CYS A 176 -29.34 28.34 -13.09
N GLY A 177 -30.13 28.62 -12.05
CA GLY A 177 -30.47 29.99 -11.64
C GLY A 177 -29.56 30.59 -10.57
N ALA A 178 -28.46 29.93 -10.21
CA ALA A 178 -27.56 30.37 -9.15
C ALA A 178 -26.21 30.92 -9.67
N ALA A 179 -25.97 30.81 -10.97
CA ALA A 179 -24.74 31.24 -11.63
C ALA A 179 -24.65 32.78 -11.68
N ALA A 180 -23.42 33.29 -11.64
CA ALA A 180 -23.20 34.73 -11.77
C ALA A 180 -23.45 35.19 -13.21
N GLU A 181 -24.36 36.14 -13.40
CA GLU A 181 -24.67 36.73 -14.70
C GLU A 181 -23.59 37.75 -15.11
N LEU A 182 -22.95 37.50 -16.24
CA LEU A 182 -21.93 38.37 -16.83
C LEU A 182 -22.46 39.06 -18.08
N THR A 183 -21.92 40.24 -18.39
CA THR A 183 -22.21 40.91 -19.66
C THR A 183 -21.65 40.12 -20.84
N GLN A 184 -22.21 40.32 -22.03
CA GLN A 184 -21.69 39.66 -23.24
C GLN A 184 -20.19 39.97 -23.46
N SER A 185 -19.78 41.21 -23.22
CA SER A 185 -18.37 41.63 -23.35
C SER A 185 -17.42 40.90 -22.40
N GLN A 186 -17.91 40.48 -21.22
CA GLN A 186 -17.14 39.69 -20.27
C GLN A 186 -17.09 38.22 -20.72
N ILE A 187 -18.21 37.67 -21.19
CA ILE A 187 -18.26 36.30 -21.73
C ILE A 187 -17.34 36.16 -22.94
N ASP A 188 -17.30 37.14 -23.83
CA ASP A 188 -16.51 37.10 -25.07
C ASP A 188 -14.99 37.16 -24.84
N LYS A 189 -14.55 37.59 -23.65
CA LYS A 189 -13.13 37.57 -23.26
C LYS A 189 -12.58 36.16 -23.05
N PHE A 190 -13.44 35.19 -22.73
CA PHE A 190 -13.04 33.79 -22.58
C PHE A 190 -13.12 33.05 -23.91
N PRO A 191 -12.02 32.45 -24.41
CA PRO A 191 -12.09 31.45 -25.47
C PRO A 191 -13.04 30.31 -25.07
N THR A 192 -13.81 29.82 -26.04
CA THR A 192 -14.74 28.70 -25.83
C THR A 192 -14.03 27.37 -26.04
N GLY A 193 -14.03 26.52 -25.02
CA GLY A 193 -13.55 25.15 -25.07
C GLY A 193 -14.67 24.11 -25.32
N PRO A 194 -14.36 22.81 -25.19
CA PRO A 194 -15.34 21.74 -25.34
C PRO A 194 -16.45 21.80 -24.26
N VAL A 195 -17.53 21.06 -24.48
CA VAL A 195 -18.59 20.91 -23.46
C VAL A 195 -18.04 20.28 -22.18
N VAL A 196 -18.64 20.65 -21.05
CA VAL A 196 -18.31 20.08 -19.74
C VAL A 196 -18.63 18.58 -19.70
N THR A 197 -17.69 17.77 -19.20
CA THR A 197 -17.84 16.31 -19.02
C THR A 197 -17.96 15.93 -17.55
N ARG A 198 -18.38 14.70 -17.25
CA ARG A 198 -18.34 14.17 -15.87
C ARG A 198 -16.93 13.76 -15.46
N GLY A 199 -16.14 13.25 -16.39
CA GLY A 199 -14.73 12.94 -16.17
C GLY A 199 -13.86 14.17 -16.29
N MET A 200 -12.92 14.30 -15.36
CA MET A 200 -11.97 15.40 -15.31
C MET A 200 -10.55 14.89 -15.07
N LYS A 201 -9.58 15.49 -15.75
CA LYS A 201 -8.16 15.35 -15.45
C LYS A 201 -7.62 16.68 -14.95
N THR A 202 -6.75 16.62 -13.96
CA THR A 202 -6.03 17.81 -13.47
C THR A 202 -4.67 17.92 -14.14
N THR A 203 -4.10 19.12 -14.12
CA THR A 203 -2.72 19.38 -14.57
C THR A 203 -1.67 18.54 -13.83
N SER A 204 -1.94 18.12 -12.59
CA SER A 204 -1.07 17.21 -11.83
C SER A 204 -1.26 15.72 -12.17
N GLY A 205 -2.16 15.39 -13.10
CA GLY A 205 -2.43 14.01 -13.52
C GLY A 205 -3.45 13.26 -12.69
N ARG A 206 -4.10 13.89 -11.69
CA ARG A 206 -5.23 13.28 -10.96
C ARG A 206 -6.46 13.23 -11.84
N THR A 207 -7.27 12.18 -11.66
CA THR A 207 -8.50 11.95 -12.43
C THR A 207 -9.69 11.86 -11.50
N TYR A 208 -10.79 12.54 -11.82
CA TYR A 208 -12.01 12.58 -11.02
C TYR A 208 -13.26 12.35 -11.87
N TYR A 209 -14.29 11.77 -11.24
CA TYR A 209 -15.66 11.72 -11.73
C TYR A 209 -16.52 12.69 -10.92
N ILE A 210 -17.21 13.61 -11.59
CA ILE A 210 -18.05 14.63 -10.98
C ILE A 210 -19.51 14.19 -10.99
N GLU A 211 -20.10 14.16 -9.80
CA GLU A 211 -21.48 13.72 -9.59
C GLU A 211 -22.02 14.25 -8.27
N ASN A 212 -23.29 14.67 -8.24
CA ASN A 212 -24.00 15.08 -7.04
C ASN A 212 -23.26 16.13 -6.19
N GLY A 213 -22.58 17.09 -6.82
CA GLY A 213 -21.83 18.14 -6.12
C GLY A 213 -20.55 17.63 -5.42
N ALA A 214 -20.03 16.47 -5.82
CA ALA A 214 -18.81 15.90 -5.29
C ALA A 214 -17.85 15.47 -6.40
N ARG A 215 -16.55 15.49 -6.08
CA ARG A 215 -15.49 14.90 -6.90
C ARG A 215 -15.10 13.54 -6.35
N ARG A 216 -15.19 12.50 -7.17
CA ARG A 216 -14.83 11.13 -6.83
C ARG A 216 -13.55 10.78 -7.55
N GLU A 217 -12.45 10.58 -6.82
CA GLU A 217 -11.17 10.25 -7.45
C GLU A 217 -11.22 8.87 -8.11
N ILE A 218 -10.66 8.76 -9.31
CA ILE A 218 -10.59 7.52 -10.09
C ILE A 218 -9.16 6.96 -9.99
N ILE A 219 -9.02 5.69 -9.57
CA ILE A 219 -7.70 5.07 -9.42
C ILE A 219 -7.04 4.71 -10.76
N ASP A 220 -7.84 4.24 -11.72
CA ASP A 220 -7.45 3.92 -13.10
C ASP A 220 -8.70 3.70 -13.99
N ASP A 221 -8.48 3.64 -15.31
CA ASP A 221 -9.56 3.45 -16.29
C ASP A 221 -10.29 2.11 -16.13
N GLN A 222 -9.61 1.08 -15.61
CA GLN A 222 -10.23 -0.22 -15.33
C GLN A 222 -11.28 -0.08 -14.22
N ALA A 223 -11.00 0.66 -13.14
CA ALA A 223 -11.98 0.90 -12.09
C ALA A 223 -13.22 1.66 -12.59
N LEU A 224 -13.06 2.53 -13.57
CA LEU A 224 -14.17 3.22 -14.22
C LEU A 224 -15.03 2.23 -15.05
N SER A 225 -14.37 1.38 -15.85
CA SER A 225 -15.02 0.32 -16.62
C SER A 225 -15.76 -0.67 -15.73
N ASP A 226 -15.16 -1.12 -14.63
CA ASP A 226 -15.76 -2.02 -13.64
C ASP A 226 -17.00 -1.41 -12.98
N ALA A 227 -17.03 -0.07 -12.85
CA ALA A 227 -18.19 0.66 -12.34
C ALA A 227 -19.29 0.89 -13.39
N GLY A 228 -19.09 0.43 -14.64
CA GLY A 228 -20.01 0.67 -15.75
C GLY A 228 -20.04 2.13 -16.20
N LEU A 229 -18.99 2.90 -15.90
CA LEU A 229 -18.89 4.31 -16.22
C LEU A 229 -17.99 4.48 -17.46
N SER A 230 -18.39 5.39 -18.35
CA SER A 230 -17.56 5.86 -19.46
C SER A 230 -17.69 7.36 -19.54
N THR A 231 -16.58 8.06 -19.73
CA THR A 231 -16.60 9.52 -19.76
C THR A 231 -15.44 10.08 -20.58
N GLY A 232 -15.72 11.17 -21.30
CA GLY A 232 -14.68 12.06 -21.80
C GLY A 232 -14.05 12.85 -20.66
N TYR A 233 -12.88 13.41 -20.90
CA TYR A 233 -12.15 14.20 -19.91
C TYR A 233 -11.92 15.63 -20.40
N ASN A 234 -12.31 16.63 -19.61
CA ASN A 234 -11.71 17.95 -19.72
C ASN A 234 -10.44 17.99 -18.85
N LEU A 235 -9.39 18.68 -19.31
CA LEU A 235 -8.17 18.94 -18.53
C LEU A 235 -8.27 20.32 -17.88
N LEU A 236 -8.20 20.40 -16.55
CA LEU A 236 -8.29 21.66 -15.80
C LEU A 236 -7.17 21.82 -14.78
N SER A 237 -7.06 23.01 -14.20
CA SER A 237 -6.18 23.28 -13.07
C SER A 237 -6.55 22.44 -11.83
N ASP A 238 -5.57 22.17 -10.97
CA ASP A 238 -5.79 21.48 -9.68
C ASP A 238 -6.77 22.20 -8.76
N SER A 239 -6.88 23.52 -8.89
CA SER A 239 -7.76 24.37 -8.08
C SER A 239 -9.21 24.41 -8.55
N ALA A 240 -9.49 23.92 -9.77
CA ALA A 240 -10.78 24.05 -10.43
C ALA A 240 -11.97 23.60 -9.59
N PHE A 241 -11.75 22.65 -8.69
CA PHE A 241 -12.78 21.99 -7.90
C PHE A 241 -12.51 22.00 -6.40
N ASN A 242 -11.72 22.94 -5.90
CA ASN A 242 -11.51 23.07 -4.45
C ASN A 242 -12.83 23.30 -3.69
N TYR A 243 -13.85 23.84 -4.37
CA TYR A 243 -15.19 24.03 -3.83
C TYR A 243 -16.02 22.72 -3.77
N LEU A 244 -15.65 21.68 -4.54
CA LEU A 244 -16.34 20.39 -4.51
C LEU A 244 -15.78 19.50 -3.39
N SER A 245 -16.69 18.96 -2.60
CA SER A 245 -16.34 17.98 -1.58
C SER A 245 -15.85 16.67 -2.20
N TYR A 246 -14.99 15.95 -1.49
CA TYR A 246 -14.59 14.59 -1.90
C TYR A 246 -15.76 13.61 -1.68
N GLY A 247 -16.06 12.83 -2.71
CA GLY A 247 -16.96 11.68 -2.66
C GLY A 247 -16.20 10.36 -2.51
N VAL A 248 -16.94 9.25 -2.44
CA VAL A 248 -16.35 7.90 -2.39
C VAL A 248 -15.57 7.65 -3.68
N PRO A 249 -14.27 7.32 -3.60
CA PRO A 249 -13.44 7.13 -4.79
C PRO A 249 -13.86 5.89 -5.59
N ILE A 250 -13.55 5.91 -6.89
CA ILE A 250 -13.81 4.83 -7.83
C ILE A 250 -12.55 3.97 -7.92
N VAL A 251 -12.59 2.83 -7.21
CA VAL A 251 -11.48 1.89 -7.09
C VAL A 251 -11.92 0.47 -7.45
N ARG A 252 -11.01 -0.29 -8.06
CA ARG A 252 -11.25 -1.70 -8.44
C ARG A 252 -10.74 -2.69 -7.39
N ASN A 253 -11.21 -3.93 -7.51
CA ASN A 253 -10.84 -5.02 -6.60
C ASN A 253 -9.38 -5.46 -6.80
N GLY A 254 -8.75 -5.90 -5.72
CA GLY A 254 -7.43 -6.56 -5.78
C GLY A 254 -6.30 -5.65 -6.25
N ILE A 255 -6.26 -4.41 -5.75
CA ILE A 255 -5.13 -3.49 -5.86
C ILE A 255 -4.84 -2.90 -4.48
N VAL A 256 -3.58 -2.63 -4.18
CA VAL A 256 -3.20 -1.91 -2.96
C VAL A 256 -3.44 -0.41 -3.18
N LEU A 257 -4.24 0.18 -2.31
CA LEU A 257 -4.51 1.61 -2.25
C LEU A 257 -3.64 2.23 -1.14
N GLN A 258 -2.94 3.31 -1.45
CA GLN A 258 -2.10 4.05 -0.49
C GLN A 258 -2.40 5.54 -0.53
N SER A 259 -2.25 6.22 0.60
CA SER A 259 -2.38 7.68 0.64
C SER A 259 -1.15 8.33 0.02
N ARG A 260 -1.34 9.39 -0.76
CA ARG A 260 -0.25 10.25 -1.22
C ARG A 260 0.42 11.01 -0.07
N GLN A 261 -0.32 11.28 1.01
CA GLN A 261 0.18 12.04 2.16
C GLN A 261 0.64 11.13 3.30
N ASP A 262 -0.02 9.98 3.49
CA ASP A 262 0.28 9.02 4.56
C ASP A 262 0.55 7.61 4.00
N THR A 263 1.80 7.36 3.64
CA THR A 263 2.22 6.05 3.11
C THR A 263 2.23 4.95 4.19
N GLY A 264 1.96 5.28 5.46
CA GLY A 264 1.87 4.33 6.56
C GLY A 264 0.60 3.48 6.54
N ARG A 265 -0.45 3.91 5.80
CA ARG A 265 -1.72 3.17 5.66
C ARG A 265 -1.88 2.62 4.24
N GLN A 266 -2.09 1.31 4.15
CA GLN A 266 -2.43 0.60 2.93
C GLN A 266 -3.81 -0.03 3.07
N PHE A 267 -4.54 -0.13 1.96
CA PHE A 267 -5.85 -0.76 1.90
C PHE A 267 -5.96 -1.67 0.68
N VAL A 268 -6.86 -2.64 0.74
CA VAL A 268 -7.25 -3.44 -0.42
C VAL A 268 -8.77 -3.56 -0.45
N LYS A 269 -9.34 -3.39 -1.65
CA LYS A 269 -10.76 -3.65 -1.89
C LYS A 269 -10.97 -5.10 -2.32
N ASP A 270 -11.91 -5.75 -1.65
CA ASP A 270 -12.37 -7.09 -1.97
C ASP A 270 -13.90 -7.14 -1.97
N GLY A 271 -14.49 -7.22 -3.17
CA GLY A 271 -15.93 -7.07 -3.34
C GLY A 271 -16.41 -5.70 -2.87
N SER A 272 -17.34 -5.69 -1.90
CA SER A 272 -17.87 -4.48 -1.27
C SER A 272 -17.07 -4.01 -0.06
N SER A 273 -16.10 -4.81 0.41
CA SER A 273 -15.36 -4.54 1.64
C SER A 273 -14.01 -3.86 1.36
N ILE A 274 -13.60 -2.99 2.28
CA ILE A 274 -12.27 -2.40 2.33
C ILE A 274 -11.57 -2.94 3.56
N TYR A 275 -10.38 -3.50 3.37
CA TYR A 275 -9.52 -3.98 4.45
C TYR A 275 -8.30 -3.08 4.56
N GLN A 276 -7.93 -2.72 5.78
CA GLN A 276 -6.65 -2.08 6.04
C GLN A 276 -5.56 -3.15 6.09
N ILE A 277 -4.39 -2.89 5.53
CA ILE A 277 -3.21 -3.75 5.61
C ILE A 277 -2.27 -3.12 6.64
N LYS A 278 -1.92 -3.87 7.70
CA LYS A 278 -0.88 -3.47 8.65
C LYS A 278 0.45 -3.44 7.90
N ARG A 279 1.02 -2.26 7.68
CA ARG A 279 2.25 -2.13 6.90
C ARG A 279 3.44 -2.74 7.65
N THR A 280 3.99 -3.80 7.08
CA THR A 280 5.21 -4.50 7.53
C THR A 280 5.99 -4.98 6.32
N GLN A 281 7.26 -5.37 6.50
CA GLN A 281 8.04 -5.97 5.42
C GLN A 281 7.37 -7.25 4.84
N LEU A 282 6.66 -8.01 5.67
CA LEU A 282 6.02 -9.27 5.28
C LEU A 282 4.74 -9.05 4.48
N THR A 283 3.91 -8.09 4.90
CA THR A 283 2.71 -7.70 4.16
C THR A 283 3.08 -7.00 2.87
N ASP A 284 4.05 -6.08 2.87
CA ASP A 284 4.54 -5.40 1.65
C ASP A 284 5.06 -6.45 0.64
N LYS A 285 5.79 -7.48 1.10
CA LYS A 285 6.29 -8.57 0.26
C LYS A 285 5.17 -9.47 -0.27
N SER A 286 4.16 -9.76 0.54
CA SER A 286 3.05 -10.65 0.17
C SER A 286 2.04 -9.97 -0.76
N PHE A 287 1.79 -8.67 -0.58
CA PHE A 287 0.83 -7.89 -1.37
C PHE A 287 1.43 -7.26 -2.64
N SER A 288 2.76 -7.33 -2.83
CA SER A 288 3.43 -6.74 -4.00
C SER A 288 2.88 -7.25 -5.34
N GLY A 289 2.34 -8.47 -5.38
CA GLY A 289 1.72 -9.04 -6.58
C GLY A 289 0.42 -8.34 -7.04
N LEU A 290 -0.22 -7.54 -6.19
CA LEU A 290 -1.43 -6.81 -6.56
C LEU A 290 -1.16 -5.46 -7.24
N GLY A 291 0.06 -4.92 -7.10
CA GLY A 291 0.40 -3.54 -7.47
C GLY A 291 -0.19 -2.52 -6.49
N ALA A 292 0.46 -1.35 -6.40
CA ALA A 292 0.05 -0.25 -5.55
C ALA A 292 -0.31 1.00 -6.37
N LYS A 293 -1.37 1.70 -5.97
CA LYS A 293 -1.80 2.98 -6.55
C LYS A 293 -2.20 3.95 -5.44
N GLU A 294 -2.06 5.22 -5.75
CA GLU A 294 -2.20 6.29 -4.77
C GLU A 294 -3.51 7.03 -4.93
N LEU A 295 -4.08 7.46 -3.80
CA LEU A 295 -5.23 8.35 -3.71
C LEU A 295 -4.90 9.53 -2.79
N ASP A 296 -5.65 10.62 -2.93
CA ASP A 296 -5.58 11.71 -1.96
C ASP A 296 -6.12 11.22 -0.60
N GLU A 297 -5.56 11.73 0.49
CA GLU A 297 -5.98 11.39 1.85
C GLU A 297 -7.49 11.61 2.06
N GLN A 298 -8.04 12.69 1.51
CA GLN A 298 -9.47 12.98 1.57
C GLN A 298 -10.31 11.94 0.83
N SER A 299 -9.80 11.36 -0.27
CA SER A 299 -10.44 10.23 -0.96
C SER A 299 -10.40 8.96 -0.12
N ILE A 300 -9.26 8.69 0.54
CA ILE A 300 -9.13 7.53 1.45
C ILE A 300 -10.08 7.63 2.64
N GLN A 301 -10.24 8.82 3.21
CA GLN A 301 -11.21 9.05 4.29
C GLN A 301 -12.67 8.81 3.88
N LYS A 302 -12.96 8.79 2.57
CA LYS A 302 -14.29 8.47 2.02
C LYS A 302 -14.44 6.99 1.66
N LEU A 303 -13.38 6.18 1.72
CA LEU A 303 -13.53 4.73 1.66
C LEU A 303 -14.34 4.27 2.89
N ALA A 304 -15.12 3.20 2.71
CA ALA A 304 -15.82 2.58 3.84
C ALA A 304 -14.82 2.27 4.96
N SER A 305 -15.21 2.55 6.21
CA SER A 305 -14.34 2.28 7.37
C SER A 305 -13.86 0.83 7.34
N PRO A 306 -12.55 0.58 7.53
CA PRO A 306 -12.02 -0.77 7.46
C PRO A 306 -12.73 -1.66 8.49
N THR A 307 -13.26 -2.79 8.03
CA THR A 307 -13.95 -3.75 8.90
C THR A 307 -12.97 -4.55 9.73
N GLN A 308 -11.77 -4.80 9.18
CA GLN A 308 -10.69 -5.56 9.80
C GLN A 308 -9.32 -5.06 9.30
N VAL A 309 -8.29 -5.33 10.10
CA VAL A 309 -6.89 -5.08 9.74
C VAL A 309 -6.21 -6.41 9.40
N ILE A 310 -5.72 -6.52 8.17
CA ILE A 310 -4.91 -7.64 7.71
C ILE A 310 -3.53 -7.52 8.36
N GLY A 311 -3.18 -8.51 9.19
CA GLY A 311 -1.87 -8.68 9.78
C GLY A 311 -1.02 -9.69 9.03
N ASP A 312 -0.47 -10.67 9.76
CA ASP A 312 0.52 -11.63 9.25
C ASP A 312 -0.08 -12.85 8.54
N SER A 313 -1.40 -12.89 8.33
CA SER A 313 -2.07 -14.04 7.74
C SER A 313 -3.40 -13.70 7.10
N VAL A 314 -3.79 -14.49 6.10
CA VAL A 314 -5.09 -14.44 5.43
C VAL A 314 -5.64 -15.85 5.19
N THR A 315 -6.95 -15.96 5.07
CA THR A 315 -7.62 -17.20 4.65
C THR A 315 -8.38 -16.93 3.36
N ASP A 316 -8.38 -17.89 2.43
CA ASP A 316 -9.13 -17.74 1.18
C ASP A 316 -10.61 -18.19 1.31
N SER A 317 -11.38 -18.08 0.22
CA SER A 317 -12.78 -18.51 0.20
C SER A 317 -12.98 -20.01 0.40
N SER A 318 -11.94 -20.84 0.21
CA SER A 318 -11.97 -22.28 0.42
C SER A 318 -11.61 -22.71 1.85
N GLY A 319 -11.22 -21.76 2.69
CA GLY A 319 -10.79 -22.00 4.07
C GLY A 319 -9.30 -22.31 4.21
N VAL A 320 -8.52 -22.23 3.13
CA VAL A 320 -7.07 -22.43 3.18
C VAL A 320 -6.41 -21.19 3.78
N THR A 321 -5.62 -21.40 4.83
CA THR A 321 -4.94 -20.32 5.55
C THR A 321 -3.49 -20.18 5.08
N TYR A 322 -3.07 -18.93 4.91
CA TYR A 322 -1.73 -18.55 4.51
C TYR A 322 -1.11 -17.62 5.55
N VAL A 323 0.14 -17.87 5.89
CA VAL A 323 0.97 -17.01 6.75
C VAL A 323 1.93 -16.24 5.86
N PHE A 324 2.16 -14.97 6.18
CA PHE A 324 3.14 -14.14 5.48
C PHE A 324 4.53 -14.36 6.08
N THR A 325 5.46 -14.76 5.21
CA THR A 325 6.88 -14.90 5.55
C THR A 325 7.73 -13.94 4.74
N ASN A 326 9.05 -13.94 4.97
CA ASN A 326 10.03 -13.19 4.19
C ASN A 326 9.95 -13.45 2.67
N ASP A 327 9.37 -14.58 2.25
CA ASP A 327 9.24 -14.98 0.84
C ASP A 327 7.83 -14.80 0.28
N GLY A 328 6.93 -14.15 1.03
CA GLY A 328 5.52 -14.00 0.70
C GLY A 328 4.63 -15.02 1.42
N LYS A 329 3.46 -15.33 0.85
CA LYS A 329 2.51 -16.25 1.47
C LYS A 329 3.02 -17.71 1.50
N LYS A 330 2.75 -18.42 2.59
CA LYS A 330 2.95 -19.86 2.75
C LYS A 330 1.70 -20.50 3.33
N GLN A 331 1.22 -21.58 2.72
CA GLN A 331 0.09 -22.34 3.23
C GLN A 331 0.44 -22.96 4.59
N THR A 332 -0.52 -22.98 5.51
CA THR A 332 -0.40 -23.67 6.79
C THR A 332 -1.63 -24.53 7.05
N VAL A 333 -1.41 -25.73 7.60
CA VAL A 333 -2.46 -26.59 8.17
C VAL A 333 -2.57 -26.42 9.69
N SER A 334 -1.79 -25.51 10.27
CA SER A 334 -1.63 -25.34 11.73
C SER A 334 -1.94 -23.91 12.18
N ALA A 335 -2.89 -23.22 11.53
CA ALA A 335 -3.25 -21.84 11.86
C ALA A 335 -3.58 -21.63 13.35
N GLN A 336 -4.30 -22.59 13.96
CA GLN A 336 -4.65 -22.57 15.38
C GLN A 336 -3.43 -22.72 16.28
N SER A 337 -2.46 -23.56 15.90
CA SER A 337 -1.20 -23.74 16.63
C SER A 337 -0.34 -22.47 16.58
N LEU A 338 -0.49 -21.67 15.53
CA LEU A 338 0.19 -20.40 15.34
C LEU A 338 -0.53 -19.21 15.99
N LYS A 339 -1.68 -19.43 16.64
CA LYS A 339 -2.50 -18.38 17.29
C LYS A 339 -2.85 -17.21 16.36
N LEU A 340 -3.02 -17.51 15.07
CA LEU A 340 -3.33 -16.52 14.05
C LEU A 340 -4.83 -16.20 14.03
N THR A 341 -5.15 -14.94 13.74
CA THR A 341 -6.51 -14.47 13.45
C THR A 341 -6.56 -13.96 12.01
N PRO A 342 -6.59 -14.87 11.02
CA PRO A 342 -6.52 -14.47 9.62
C PRO A 342 -7.79 -13.74 9.17
N VAL A 343 -7.62 -12.70 8.36
CA VAL A 343 -8.71 -12.05 7.64
C VAL A 343 -9.07 -12.91 6.43
N GLN A 344 -10.37 -13.12 6.19
CA GLN A 344 -10.82 -13.86 5.02
C GLN A 344 -10.88 -12.93 3.80
N LEU A 345 -10.19 -13.31 2.72
CA LEU A 345 -10.22 -12.65 1.43
C LEU A 345 -10.71 -13.62 0.34
N THR A 346 -11.17 -13.09 -0.79
CA THR A 346 -11.57 -13.91 -1.93
C THR A 346 -10.39 -14.65 -2.53
N SER A 347 -10.63 -15.87 -3.03
CA SER A 347 -9.59 -16.66 -3.70
C SER A 347 -8.99 -15.95 -4.93
N SER A 348 -9.71 -15.02 -5.56
CA SER A 348 -9.19 -14.21 -6.68
C SER A 348 -8.13 -13.19 -6.23
N ILE A 349 -8.24 -12.65 -5.01
CA ILE A 349 -7.20 -11.80 -4.43
C ILE A 349 -6.07 -12.67 -3.87
N VAL A 350 -6.40 -13.68 -3.08
CA VAL A 350 -5.38 -14.52 -2.42
C VAL A 350 -4.48 -15.18 -3.46
N SER A 351 -4.99 -15.67 -4.59
CA SER A 351 -4.18 -16.28 -5.66
C SER A 351 -3.14 -15.34 -6.25
N ARG A 352 -3.41 -14.03 -6.30
CA ARG A 352 -2.51 -12.99 -6.82
C ARG A 352 -1.51 -12.45 -5.79
N LEU A 353 -1.67 -12.80 -4.50
CA LEU A 353 -0.64 -12.51 -3.51
C LEU A 353 0.65 -13.27 -3.84
N ASN A 354 1.78 -12.60 -3.65
CA ASN A 354 3.10 -13.13 -3.91
C ASN A 354 3.47 -14.21 -2.88
N GLY A 355 4.23 -15.23 -3.31
CA GLY A 355 4.59 -16.41 -2.53
C GLY A 355 3.76 -17.65 -2.87
N SER A 356 4.32 -18.82 -2.61
CA SER A 356 3.71 -20.12 -2.89
C SER A 356 4.31 -21.22 -2.00
N GLY A 357 3.73 -22.42 -2.04
CA GLY A 357 4.15 -23.55 -1.21
C GLY A 357 3.60 -23.50 0.21
N ALA A 358 4.00 -24.48 1.03
CA ALA A 358 3.54 -24.65 2.40
C ALA A 358 4.69 -24.45 3.40
N LEU A 359 4.34 -24.18 4.65
CA LEU A 359 5.26 -24.39 5.76
C LEU A 359 5.57 -25.89 5.90
N SER A 360 6.78 -26.24 6.34
CA SER A 360 7.09 -27.62 6.72
C SER A 360 6.18 -28.10 7.85
N THR A 361 6.06 -29.42 8.02
CA THR A 361 5.26 -30.02 9.09
C THR A 361 6.16 -30.82 10.04
N PRO A 362 6.30 -30.40 11.33
CA PRO A 362 5.75 -29.19 11.94
C PRO A 362 6.39 -27.89 11.39
N PRO A 363 5.73 -26.73 11.55
CA PRO A 363 6.30 -25.45 11.12
C PRO A 363 7.62 -25.14 11.84
N LEU A 364 8.61 -24.72 11.05
CA LEU A 364 9.89 -24.20 11.51
C LEU A 364 9.90 -22.70 11.27
N LEU A 365 9.88 -21.92 12.35
CA LEU A 365 9.72 -20.47 12.28
C LEU A 365 10.79 -19.74 13.06
N LYS A 366 11.17 -18.56 12.59
CA LYS A 366 11.95 -17.59 13.36
C LYS A 366 11.34 -16.20 13.23
N SER A 367 11.67 -15.32 14.17
CA SER A 367 11.35 -13.90 14.03
C SER A 367 12.25 -13.25 12.98
N MET A 368 11.76 -12.24 12.28
CA MET A 368 12.58 -11.37 11.43
C MET A 368 13.75 -10.71 12.19
N ASN A 369 13.62 -10.56 13.52
CA ASN A 369 14.58 -9.84 14.37
C ASN A 369 15.35 -10.74 15.34
N ASP A 370 15.15 -12.06 15.31
CA ASP A 370 15.79 -13.01 16.22
C ASP A 370 16.33 -14.22 15.44
N ALA A 371 17.51 -14.71 15.82
CA ALA A 371 18.15 -15.85 15.14
C ALA A 371 17.63 -17.22 15.61
N THR A 372 16.96 -17.28 16.75
CA THR A 372 16.41 -18.51 17.35
C THR A 372 15.37 -19.11 16.41
N VAL A 373 15.60 -20.37 16.06
CA VAL A 373 14.65 -21.18 15.30
C VAL A 373 13.74 -21.91 16.28
N TYR A 374 12.45 -21.82 16.05
CA TYR A 374 11.42 -22.48 16.82
C TYR A 374 10.75 -23.57 15.99
N VAL A 375 10.52 -24.72 16.62
CA VAL A 375 9.58 -25.73 16.12
C VAL A 375 8.22 -25.47 16.74
N ILE A 376 7.17 -25.41 15.94
CA ILE A 376 5.81 -25.20 16.42
C ILE A 376 5.10 -26.55 16.55
N VAL A 377 4.90 -27.00 17.79
CA VAL A 377 4.25 -28.30 18.08
C VAL A 377 3.26 -28.11 19.21
N ASN A 378 2.06 -28.69 19.08
CA ASN A 378 1.01 -28.63 20.10
C ASN A 378 0.64 -27.21 20.56
N GLY A 379 0.75 -26.22 19.67
CA GLY A 379 0.44 -24.82 19.97
C GLY A 379 1.50 -24.09 20.81
N GLU A 380 2.68 -24.68 20.97
CA GLU A 380 3.84 -24.06 21.61
C GLU A 380 4.97 -23.83 20.61
N LYS A 381 5.75 -22.76 20.79
CA LYS A 381 7.03 -22.55 20.12
C LYS A 381 8.14 -23.14 20.98
N ARG A 382 8.95 -24.01 20.40
CA ARG A 382 10.03 -24.70 21.11
C ARG A 382 11.36 -24.38 20.46
N PRO A 383 12.29 -23.72 21.16
CA PRO A 383 13.56 -23.30 20.56
C PRO A 383 14.42 -24.54 20.23
N LEU A 384 15.01 -24.53 19.04
CA LEU A 384 15.88 -25.58 18.54
C LEU A 384 17.35 -25.23 18.81
N ILE A 385 18.12 -26.17 19.37
CA ILE A 385 19.53 -25.91 19.72
C ILE A 385 20.43 -25.77 18.49
N ALA A 386 20.22 -26.58 17.45
CA ALA A 386 21.13 -26.64 16.31
C ALA A 386 20.41 -26.83 14.97
N MET A 387 20.86 -26.11 13.95
CA MET A 387 20.30 -26.18 12.59
C MET A 387 20.49 -27.54 11.91
N GLU A 388 21.51 -28.31 12.29
CA GLU A 388 21.72 -29.67 11.79
C GLU A 388 20.63 -30.67 12.26
N ASP A 389 19.78 -30.26 13.20
CA ASP A 389 18.71 -31.12 13.72
C ASP A 389 17.41 -31.02 12.93
N LEU A 390 17.29 -30.09 11.98
CA LEU A 390 16.01 -29.82 11.29
C LEU A 390 15.42 -31.06 10.62
N LYS A 391 16.25 -31.92 10.01
CA LYS A 391 15.81 -33.20 9.42
C LYS A 391 15.18 -34.13 10.46
N SER A 392 15.71 -34.16 11.68
CA SER A 392 15.11 -34.98 12.77
C SER A 392 13.71 -34.48 13.16
N ILE A 393 13.44 -33.19 12.96
CA ILE A 393 12.17 -32.56 13.30
C ILE A 393 11.10 -32.83 12.25
N THR A 394 11.41 -32.64 10.96
CA THR A 394 10.44 -32.69 9.86
C THR A 394 10.51 -33.97 9.03
N GLY A 395 11.65 -34.67 9.06
CA GLY A 395 11.96 -35.77 8.13
C GLY A 395 12.37 -35.31 6.73
N GLU A 396 12.35 -34.01 6.45
CA GLU A 396 12.70 -33.42 5.15
C GLU A 396 14.22 -33.17 5.07
N ASP A 397 14.84 -33.43 3.90
CA ASP A 397 16.27 -33.15 3.69
C ASP A 397 16.56 -31.63 3.61
N SER A 398 15.57 -30.82 3.25
CA SER A 398 15.69 -29.36 3.14
C SER A 398 14.38 -28.69 3.56
N PRO A 399 14.08 -28.65 4.85
CA PRO A 399 12.84 -28.07 5.32
C PRO A 399 12.79 -26.55 5.18
N TYR A 400 11.59 -26.03 4.96
CA TYR A 400 11.36 -24.60 4.86
C TYR A 400 11.41 -23.93 6.23
N LEU A 401 12.35 -23.01 6.41
CA LEU A 401 12.42 -22.12 7.57
C LEU A 401 11.73 -20.79 7.24
N GLY A 402 10.54 -20.57 7.79
CA GLY A 402 9.77 -19.35 7.58
C GLY A 402 10.15 -18.23 8.54
N TRP A 403 10.34 -17.02 8.03
CA TRP A 403 10.63 -15.85 8.87
C TRP A 403 9.35 -15.02 8.98
N VAL A 404 8.87 -14.85 10.21
CA VAL A 404 7.58 -14.21 10.50
C VAL A 404 7.78 -13.00 11.42
N SER A 405 6.71 -12.25 11.66
CA SER A 405 6.78 -11.05 12.50
C SER A 405 7.15 -11.42 13.95
N THR A 406 7.75 -10.48 14.67
CA THR A 406 8.03 -10.67 16.11
C THR A 406 6.73 -10.86 16.90
N ASP A 407 5.66 -10.14 16.53
CA ASP A 407 4.34 -10.26 17.14
C ASP A 407 3.76 -11.67 16.97
N ALA A 408 3.85 -12.24 15.77
CA ALA A 408 3.36 -13.58 15.47
C ALA A 408 4.10 -14.66 16.30
N ILE A 409 5.43 -14.55 16.42
CA ILE A 409 6.21 -15.46 17.28
C ILE A 409 5.83 -15.28 18.75
N ASN A 410 5.68 -14.03 19.22
CA ASN A 410 5.38 -13.75 20.63
C ASN A 410 3.98 -14.16 21.06
N ALA A 411 3.03 -14.25 20.13
CA ALA A 411 1.69 -14.76 20.40
C ALA A 411 1.67 -16.27 20.75
N ILE A 412 2.71 -17.02 20.38
CA ILE A 412 2.78 -18.47 20.64
C ILE A 412 3.49 -18.72 21.99
N PRO A 413 2.88 -19.46 22.93
CA PRO A 413 3.50 -19.84 24.19
C PRO A 413 4.83 -20.58 24.02
N THR A 414 5.82 -20.28 24.86
CA THR A 414 7.13 -20.94 24.82
C THR A 414 7.10 -22.27 25.54
N GLY A 415 7.42 -23.35 24.82
CA GLY A 415 7.60 -24.69 25.37
C GLY A 415 9.06 -25.02 25.68
N ASN A 416 9.33 -26.29 25.99
CA ASN A 416 10.69 -26.76 26.29
C ASN A 416 11.62 -26.63 25.08
N VAL A 417 12.92 -26.45 25.34
CA VAL A 417 13.98 -26.48 24.32
C VAL A 417 14.04 -27.87 23.68
N ILE A 418 14.10 -27.94 22.35
CA ILE A 418 14.27 -29.18 21.61
C ILE A 418 15.75 -29.38 21.28
N VAL A 419 16.27 -30.51 21.73
CA VAL A 419 17.44 -31.16 21.15
C VAL A 419 16.95 -32.09 20.04
N GLY A 420 17.58 -32.06 18.84
CA GLY A 420 17.20 -32.96 17.75
C GLY A 420 17.11 -34.42 18.17
N ALA A 421 16.23 -35.18 17.52
CA ALA A 421 16.02 -36.59 17.83
C ALA A 421 17.20 -37.45 17.34
N GLY A 422 17.47 -38.57 18.03
CA GLY A 422 18.59 -39.46 17.74
C GLY A 422 19.97 -38.88 18.11
N ARG A 423 20.02 -37.83 18.93
CA ARG A 423 21.26 -37.23 19.42
C ARG A 423 21.67 -37.82 20.75
N LEU A 424 22.97 -37.98 20.95
CA LEU A 424 23.53 -38.37 22.24
C LEU A 424 23.77 -37.12 23.09
N VAL A 425 23.26 -37.11 24.31
CA VAL A 425 23.32 -35.96 25.23
C VAL A 425 23.76 -36.36 26.63
N LYS A 426 24.43 -35.44 27.32
CA LYS A 426 24.74 -35.50 28.75
C LYS A 426 24.66 -34.10 29.37
N THR A 427 24.78 -34.00 30.68
CA THR A 427 24.89 -32.69 31.36
C THR A 427 26.29 -32.48 31.94
N PRO A 428 26.64 -31.25 32.37
CA PRO A 428 27.87 -31.03 33.12
C PRO A 428 27.89 -31.74 34.48
N SER A 429 26.73 -31.90 35.11
CA SER A 429 26.60 -32.48 36.45
C SER A 429 26.56 -34.01 36.47
N ASN A 430 26.19 -34.64 35.35
CA ASN A 430 26.02 -36.08 35.25
C ASN A 430 26.61 -36.65 33.95
N ALA A 431 27.46 -37.68 34.08
CA ALA A 431 28.12 -38.34 32.95
C ALA A 431 27.24 -39.36 32.22
N THR A 432 26.06 -39.70 32.73
CA THR A 432 25.11 -40.59 32.03
C THR A 432 24.74 -39.99 30.68
N VAL A 433 24.94 -40.79 29.62
CA VAL A 433 24.60 -40.40 28.25
C VAL A 433 23.24 -40.98 27.89
N TYR A 434 22.39 -40.12 27.35
CA TYR A 434 21.06 -40.47 26.85
C TYR A 434 21.02 -40.26 25.34
N MET A 435 20.20 -41.03 24.64
CA MET A 435 19.75 -40.69 23.29
C MET A 435 18.42 -39.93 23.39
N THR A 436 18.28 -38.80 22.69
CA THR A 436 17.01 -38.09 22.56
C THR A 436 16.05 -38.88 21.68
N ASP A 437 14.84 -39.15 22.17
CA ASP A 437 13.77 -39.77 21.41
C ASP A 437 12.62 -38.75 21.20
N GLY A 438 12.46 -38.33 19.95
CA GLY A 438 11.66 -37.18 19.52
C GLY A 438 11.82 -35.92 20.37
N TYR A 439 10.72 -35.30 20.81
CA TYR A 439 10.76 -33.96 21.40
C TYR A 439 10.83 -33.94 22.93
N ASP A 440 10.57 -35.07 23.58
CA ASP A 440 10.27 -35.09 25.02
C ASP A 440 10.77 -36.33 25.76
N LYS A 441 11.42 -37.29 25.09
CA LYS A 441 11.96 -38.50 25.74
C LYS A 441 13.47 -38.59 25.68
N LEU A 442 14.03 -39.22 26.71
CA LEU A 442 15.44 -39.59 26.78
C LEU A 442 15.55 -41.08 27.01
N VAL A 443 16.39 -41.73 26.20
CA VAL A 443 16.66 -43.16 26.29
C VAL A 443 18.03 -43.37 26.93
N PRO A 444 18.12 -43.96 28.12
CA PRO A 444 19.41 -44.26 28.72
C PRO A 444 20.16 -45.32 27.90
N MET A 445 21.48 -45.35 28.02
CA MET A 445 22.33 -46.34 27.36
C MET A 445 23.28 -46.99 28.36
N SER A 446 23.41 -48.31 28.29
CA SER A 446 24.43 -49.07 29.04
C SER A 446 25.72 -49.27 28.26
N SER A 447 25.67 -49.17 26.93
CA SER A 447 26.82 -49.14 26.02
C SER A 447 26.47 -48.32 24.78
N PHE A 448 27.49 -47.96 23.98
CA PHE A 448 27.28 -47.25 22.72
C PHE A 448 27.02 -48.17 21.51
N ASP A 449 27.01 -49.48 21.73
CA ASP A 449 26.84 -50.47 20.66
C ASP A 449 25.50 -50.32 19.91
N PRO A 450 24.33 -50.18 20.59
CA PRO A 450 23.07 -49.92 19.90
C PRO A 450 23.08 -48.63 19.07
N ALA A 451 23.71 -47.57 19.58
CA ALA A 451 23.82 -46.31 18.86
C ALA A 451 24.71 -46.45 17.61
N ARG A 452 25.80 -47.22 17.69
CA ARG A 452 26.67 -47.54 16.54
C ARG A 452 25.90 -48.30 15.48
N ASP A 453 25.26 -49.39 15.89
CA ASP A 453 24.62 -50.31 14.97
C ASP A 453 23.39 -49.65 14.30
N LEU A 454 22.71 -48.71 14.97
CA LEU A 454 21.64 -47.87 14.41
C LEU A 454 22.14 -46.68 13.56
N GLY A 455 23.44 -46.40 13.54
CA GLY A 455 24.02 -45.32 12.73
C GLY A 455 23.82 -43.93 13.31
N LEU A 456 23.62 -43.82 14.63
CA LEU A 456 23.44 -42.54 15.30
C LEU A 456 24.77 -41.77 15.38
N SER A 457 24.67 -40.44 15.40
CA SER A 457 25.85 -39.57 15.55
C SER A 457 26.47 -39.73 16.94
N PHE A 458 27.78 -39.96 16.98
CA PHE A 458 28.58 -40.05 18.20
C PHE A 458 29.01 -38.70 18.77
N SER A 459 28.57 -37.60 18.17
CA SER A 459 28.81 -36.26 18.70
C SER A 459 27.94 -36.03 19.94
N ILE A 460 28.49 -36.38 21.11
CA ILE A 460 27.80 -36.24 22.39
C ILE A 460 27.72 -34.75 22.75
N ARG A 461 26.50 -34.22 22.82
CA ARG A 461 26.27 -32.82 23.21
C ARG A 461 26.13 -32.70 24.72
N THR A 462 26.79 -31.69 25.29
CA THR A 462 26.57 -31.31 26.67
C THR A 462 25.49 -30.23 26.71
N ILE A 463 24.34 -30.53 27.32
CA ILE A 463 23.20 -29.61 27.50
C ILE A 463 23.05 -29.23 28.97
N SER A 464 22.34 -28.14 29.29
CA SER A 464 22.13 -27.76 30.68
C SER A 464 21.20 -28.74 31.42
N ASP A 465 21.38 -28.87 32.74
CA ASP A 465 20.52 -29.71 33.58
C ASP A 465 19.04 -29.30 33.49
N GLY A 466 18.78 -27.99 33.35
CA GLY A 466 17.43 -27.46 33.19
C GLY A 466 16.73 -27.89 31.90
N ILE A 467 17.48 -28.09 30.80
CA ILE A 467 16.91 -28.64 29.56
C ILE A 467 16.62 -30.13 29.75
N LEU A 468 17.59 -30.89 30.27
CA LEU A 468 17.45 -32.35 30.45
C LEU A 468 16.27 -32.68 31.38
N ALA A 469 16.09 -31.94 32.47
CA ALA A 469 15.01 -32.15 33.45
C ALA A 469 13.59 -31.98 32.87
N LYS A 470 13.45 -31.40 31.67
CA LYS A 470 12.16 -31.25 30.97
C LYS A 470 11.80 -32.45 30.09
N TYR A 471 12.73 -33.37 29.88
CA TYR A 471 12.49 -34.60 29.15
C TYR A 471 12.13 -35.74 30.11
N THR A 472 11.30 -36.66 29.66
CA THR A 472 10.95 -37.88 30.38
C THR A 472 11.98 -38.97 30.07
N VAL A 473 12.65 -39.47 31.09
CA VAL A 473 13.60 -40.59 30.95
C VAL A 473 12.82 -41.89 30.79
N ASP A 474 13.12 -42.62 29.72
CA ASP A 474 12.56 -43.94 29.46
C ASP A 474 13.13 -44.96 30.45
N PRO A 475 12.31 -45.89 30.96
CA PRO A 475 12.75 -46.87 31.96
C PRO A 475 13.70 -47.94 31.40
N THR A 476 13.81 -48.07 30.08
CA THR A 476 14.60 -49.11 29.41
C THR A 476 15.76 -48.52 28.62
N VAL A 477 16.85 -49.29 28.46
CA VAL A 477 18.02 -48.86 27.70
C VAL A 477 17.86 -49.01 26.19
N LEU A 478 18.58 -48.20 25.41
CA LEU A 478 18.58 -48.29 23.95
C LEU A 478 18.90 -49.72 23.47
N SER A 479 18.18 -50.19 22.47
CA SER A 479 18.41 -51.48 21.79
C SER A 479 18.58 -51.23 20.30
N ALA A 480 19.41 -52.03 19.62
CA ALA A 480 19.52 -51.99 18.17
C ALA A 480 18.26 -52.55 17.48
N TYR A 481 17.42 -53.29 18.20
CA TYR A 481 16.13 -53.77 17.69
C TYR A 481 15.02 -52.76 18.04
N THR A 482 14.54 -52.06 17.02
CA THR A 482 13.64 -50.91 17.17
C THR A 482 12.39 -51.02 16.30
N LEU A 483 11.28 -50.48 16.78
CA LEU A 483 10.04 -50.33 16.04
C LEU A 483 9.94 -48.87 15.58
N CYS A 484 9.92 -48.67 14.26
CA CYS A 484 9.75 -47.37 13.63
C CYS A 484 8.51 -47.39 12.75
N ASN A 485 7.54 -46.50 13.01
CA ASN A 485 6.27 -46.43 12.27
C ASN A 485 5.62 -47.81 12.10
N ASN A 486 5.49 -48.56 13.21
CA ASN A 486 4.94 -49.92 13.27
C ASN A 486 5.74 -50.99 12.49
N THR A 487 6.96 -50.69 12.07
CA THR A 487 7.83 -51.62 11.34
C THR A 487 9.09 -51.91 12.14
N ASN A 488 9.43 -53.20 12.28
CA ASN A 488 10.59 -53.65 13.02
C ASN A 488 11.87 -53.55 12.20
N TYR A 489 12.91 -52.99 12.80
CA TYR A 489 14.25 -52.91 12.23
C TYR A 489 15.30 -53.34 13.24
N LEU A 490 16.38 -53.94 12.73
CA LEU A 490 17.58 -54.23 13.50
C LEU A 490 18.75 -53.43 12.95
N GLY A 491 19.33 -52.57 13.78
CA GLY A 491 20.58 -51.87 13.50
C GLY A 491 21.73 -52.84 13.30
N MET A 492 22.45 -52.72 12.19
CA MET A 492 23.69 -53.43 11.90
C MET A 492 24.62 -52.48 11.12
N ASP A 493 25.83 -52.24 11.65
CA ASP A 493 26.88 -51.44 10.99
C ASP A 493 26.40 -50.06 10.48
N GLY A 494 25.54 -49.39 11.26
CA GLY A 494 25.03 -48.06 10.93
C GLY A 494 23.77 -48.03 10.07
N THR A 495 23.22 -49.19 9.67
CA THR A 495 21.97 -49.29 8.92
C THR A 495 20.96 -50.16 9.66
N ALA A 496 19.72 -49.68 9.77
CA ALA A 496 18.63 -50.43 10.36
C ALA A 496 17.91 -51.27 9.29
N TYR A 497 18.01 -52.59 9.38
CA TYR A 497 17.49 -53.52 8.39
C TYR A 497 16.13 -54.06 8.79
N LEU A 498 15.20 -54.11 7.84
CA LEU A 498 13.86 -54.67 8.03
C LEU A 498 13.97 -56.13 8.48
N THR A 499 13.52 -56.44 9.71
CA THR A 499 13.54 -57.80 10.23
C THR A 499 12.59 -57.98 11.40
N THR A 500 12.16 -59.21 11.66
CA THR A 500 11.35 -59.56 12.83
C THR A 500 12.05 -60.64 13.63
N LEU A 501 12.32 -60.37 14.91
CA LEU A 501 12.96 -61.30 15.83
C LEU A 501 11.90 -61.76 16.84
N THR A 502 11.42 -63.00 16.70
CA THR A 502 10.33 -63.52 17.55
C THR A 502 10.75 -63.74 19.01
N ALA A 503 12.05 -63.92 19.26
CA ALA A 503 12.61 -64.10 20.60
C ALA A 503 13.02 -62.78 21.28
N SER A 504 12.72 -61.62 20.69
CA SER A 504 13.10 -60.31 21.22
C SER A 504 11.97 -59.30 21.07
N THR A 505 11.90 -58.34 21.98
CA THR A 505 10.94 -57.23 21.88
C THR A 505 11.63 -56.01 21.29
N SER A 506 11.04 -55.43 20.26
CA SER A 506 11.55 -54.20 19.67
C SER A 506 11.24 -52.99 20.54
N ARG A 507 12.17 -52.06 20.57
CA ARG A 507 12.00 -50.77 21.25
C ARG A 507 11.22 -49.81 20.37
N VAL A 508 10.07 -49.32 20.83
CA VAL A 508 9.33 -48.29 20.10
C VAL A 508 10.08 -46.96 20.17
N LEU A 509 10.39 -46.40 18.99
CA LEU A 509 10.96 -45.07 18.85
C LEU A 509 9.90 -44.09 18.33
N GLN A 510 9.99 -42.83 18.73
CA GLN A 510 9.15 -41.77 18.18
C GLN A 510 9.51 -41.52 16.69
N PRO A 511 8.54 -41.08 15.87
CA PRO A 511 8.75 -40.89 14.42
C PRO A 511 9.94 -40.00 14.07
N GLN A 512 10.19 -38.96 14.87
CA GLN A 512 11.30 -38.02 14.69
C GLN A 512 12.67 -38.72 14.79
N THR A 513 12.83 -39.63 15.75
CA THR A 513 14.05 -40.43 15.90
C THR A 513 14.21 -41.39 14.74
N CYS A 514 13.09 -41.98 14.29
CA CYS A 514 13.09 -42.82 13.11
C CYS A 514 13.53 -42.06 11.85
N ASN A 515 13.26 -40.76 11.71
CA ASN A 515 13.64 -39.99 10.53
C ASN A 515 15.16 -39.89 10.31
N VAL A 516 15.97 -40.00 11.38
CA VAL A 516 17.44 -39.90 11.28
C VAL A 516 18.14 -41.25 11.15
N ILE A 517 17.43 -42.36 11.32
CA ILE A 517 17.98 -43.71 11.18
C ILE A 517 17.94 -44.13 9.71
N GLN A 518 19.09 -44.45 9.15
CA GLN A 518 19.20 -45.03 7.80
C GLN A 518 18.59 -46.43 7.79
N LYS A 519 17.73 -46.72 6.81
CA LYS A 519 17.00 -47.99 6.72
C LYS A 519 17.26 -48.72 5.42
N SER A 520 17.21 -50.05 5.47
CA SER A 520 17.28 -50.92 4.29
C SER A 520 16.29 -52.07 4.41
N ALA A 521 15.66 -52.46 3.30
CA ALA A 521 14.84 -53.67 3.21
C ALA A 521 15.67 -54.92 2.92
N ILE A 522 16.93 -54.77 2.46
CA ILE A 522 17.78 -55.88 2.03
C ILE A 522 18.70 -56.25 3.19
N LEU A 523 18.39 -57.35 3.88
CA LEU A 523 19.23 -57.88 4.96
C LEU A 523 20.60 -58.31 4.44
N PRO A 524 21.69 -58.05 5.20
CA PRO A 524 23.00 -58.59 4.89
C PRO A 524 23.00 -60.11 5.08
N ARG A 525 23.73 -60.80 4.20
CA ARG A 525 23.83 -62.26 4.27
C ARG A 525 24.88 -62.70 5.28
N PHE A 526 25.96 -61.94 5.40
CA PHE A 526 27.08 -62.30 6.28
C PHE A 526 27.22 -61.26 7.38
N ILE A 527 27.53 -61.74 8.57
CA ILE A 527 27.65 -60.94 9.77
C ILE A 527 28.97 -61.28 10.45
N ARG A 528 29.76 -60.27 10.83
CA ARG A 528 30.97 -60.44 11.62
C ARG A 528 30.78 -59.84 13.01
N THR A 529 31.17 -60.59 14.03
CA THR A 529 31.19 -60.13 15.43
C THR A 529 32.59 -59.64 15.83
N PRO A 530 32.72 -58.88 16.94
CA PRO A 530 34.00 -58.25 17.33
C PRO A 530 35.13 -59.24 17.66
N ASP A 531 34.79 -60.47 18.04
CA ASP A 531 35.73 -61.58 18.25
C ASP A 531 36.31 -62.15 16.94
N GLY A 532 35.85 -61.64 15.79
CA GLY A 532 36.29 -62.05 14.46
C GLY A 532 35.48 -63.17 13.83
N THR A 533 34.54 -63.78 14.55
CA THR A 533 33.69 -64.85 14.02
C THR A 533 32.78 -64.33 12.91
N ILE A 534 32.71 -65.05 11.80
CA ILE A 534 31.82 -64.75 10.67
C ILE A 534 30.66 -65.73 10.67
N PHE A 535 29.44 -65.21 10.48
CA PHE A 535 28.21 -65.96 10.42
C PHE A 535 27.55 -65.77 9.05
N GLU A 536 26.86 -66.80 8.56
CA GLU A 536 25.84 -66.66 7.52
C GLU A 536 24.47 -66.52 8.20
N LEU A 537 23.73 -65.45 7.87
CA LEU A 537 22.37 -65.22 8.33
C LEU A 537 21.39 -65.97 7.40
N LYS A 538 20.72 -66.99 7.95
CA LYS A 538 19.68 -67.76 7.23
C LYS A 538 18.41 -67.79 8.05
N GLN A 539 17.30 -67.31 7.47
CA GLN A 539 15.97 -67.35 8.08
C GLN A 539 15.93 -66.81 9.54
N GLY A 540 16.71 -65.75 9.82
CA GLY A 540 16.78 -65.17 11.16
C GLY A 540 17.66 -65.95 12.15
N VAL A 541 18.55 -66.82 11.68
CA VAL A 541 19.49 -67.59 12.51
C VAL A 541 20.92 -67.33 12.06
N LEU A 542 21.83 -67.10 13.01
CA LEU A 542 23.25 -66.93 12.73
C LEU A 542 23.97 -68.29 12.76
N HIS A 543 24.48 -68.71 11.60
CA HIS A 543 25.28 -69.94 11.46
C HIS A 543 26.78 -69.62 11.40
N PRO A 544 27.59 -70.02 12.40
CA PRO A 544 29.03 -69.75 12.40
C PRO A 544 29.73 -70.42 11.22
N ILE A 545 30.68 -69.74 10.60
CA ILE A 545 31.46 -70.26 9.47
C ILE A 545 32.83 -70.72 10.00
N ALA A 546 33.18 -71.99 9.78
CA ALA A 546 34.34 -72.62 10.40
C ALA A 546 35.70 -72.11 9.88
N SER A 547 35.75 -71.54 8.68
CA SER A 547 37.00 -71.10 8.06
C SER A 547 36.82 -69.96 7.04
N LEU A 548 37.90 -69.21 6.78
CA LEU A 548 37.91 -68.18 5.73
C LEU A 548 37.67 -68.79 4.34
N ALA A 549 38.21 -69.99 4.07
CA ALA A 549 37.97 -70.70 2.82
C ALA A 549 36.48 -71.00 2.60
N LYS A 550 35.78 -71.40 3.67
CA LYS A 550 34.33 -71.62 3.61
C LYS A 550 33.56 -70.33 3.38
N TYR A 551 33.95 -69.24 4.03
CA TYR A 551 33.35 -67.92 3.79
C TYR A 551 33.50 -67.51 2.31
N ILE A 552 34.70 -67.59 1.75
CA ILE A 552 34.97 -67.25 0.33
C ILE A 552 34.10 -68.08 -0.61
N SER A 553 33.98 -69.39 -0.34
CA SER A 553 33.11 -70.28 -1.09
C SER A 553 31.65 -69.83 -1.05
N LEU A 554 31.11 -69.50 0.13
CA LEU A 554 29.72 -69.07 0.29
C LEU A 554 29.48 -67.69 -0.36
N SER A 555 30.40 -66.73 -0.17
CA SER A 555 30.28 -65.36 -0.67
C SER A 555 30.38 -65.25 -2.19
N SER A 556 30.90 -66.27 -2.89
CA SER A 556 30.95 -66.32 -4.36
C SER A 556 29.57 -66.20 -5.02
N SER A 557 28.52 -66.61 -4.31
CA SER A 557 27.11 -66.49 -4.74
C SER A 557 26.46 -65.14 -4.38
N GLY A 558 27.25 -64.17 -3.90
CA GLY A 558 26.80 -62.84 -3.53
C GLY A 558 26.34 -62.72 -2.07
N GLY A 559 26.05 -61.47 -1.67
CA GLY A 559 25.69 -61.08 -0.31
C GLY A 559 26.71 -60.13 0.32
N THR A 560 26.23 -59.26 1.19
CA THR A 560 27.07 -58.29 1.90
C THR A 560 27.48 -58.82 3.27
N LEU A 561 28.71 -58.47 3.67
CA LEU A 561 29.24 -58.66 5.02
C LEU A 561 29.09 -57.34 5.78
N VAL A 562 28.51 -57.39 6.98
CA VAL A 562 28.43 -56.25 7.91
C VAL A 562 29.03 -56.61 9.26
N ASN A 563 29.54 -55.61 9.98
CA ASN A 563 30.03 -55.80 11.35
C ASN A 563 28.95 -55.39 12.35
N ILE A 564 28.69 -56.22 13.37
CA ILE A 564 27.69 -55.91 14.39
C ILE A 564 28.30 -55.97 15.79
N SER A 565 27.68 -55.28 16.75
CA SER A 565 28.05 -55.44 18.16
C SER A 565 27.80 -56.84 18.68
N LEU A 566 28.48 -57.18 19.78
CA LEU A 566 28.12 -58.37 20.55
C LEU A 566 26.66 -58.28 21.03
N SER A 567 26.21 -57.11 21.48
CA SER A 567 24.84 -56.87 21.96
C SER A 567 23.75 -57.07 20.91
N THR A 568 24.06 -56.82 19.63
CA THR A 568 23.15 -57.10 18.50
C THR A 568 23.22 -58.57 18.11
N SER A 569 24.40 -59.17 18.16
CA SER A 569 24.57 -60.59 17.78
C SER A 569 23.81 -61.57 18.69
N ILE A 570 23.62 -61.21 19.96
CA ILE A 570 22.88 -62.04 20.93
C ILE A 570 21.37 -61.98 20.74
N LEU A 571 20.85 -61.06 19.93
CA LEU A 571 19.43 -61.00 19.58
C LEU A 571 19.02 -62.08 18.57
N TYR A 572 20.01 -62.67 17.89
CA TYR A 572 19.78 -63.79 16.98
C TYR A 572 20.00 -65.15 17.67
N PRO A 573 19.17 -66.15 17.38
CA PRO A 573 19.47 -67.54 17.71
C PRO A 573 20.73 -68.02 16.96
N ARG A 574 21.44 -68.98 17.55
CA ARG A 574 22.62 -69.61 16.97
C ARG A 574 22.26 -70.95 16.31
N GLY A 575 22.72 -71.13 15.07
CA GLY A 575 22.56 -72.37 14.32
C GLY A 575 23.83 -73.24 14.34
N ALA A 576 23.78 -74.38 13.65
CA ALA A 576 24.93 -75.26 13.49
C ALA A 576 26.07 -74.58 12.71
N VAL A 577 27.30 -74.96 13.01
CA VAL A 577 28.53 -74.51 12.34
C VAL A 577 28.54 -74.99 10.88
N LEU A 578 28.85 -74.10 9.95
CA LEU A 578 29.06 -74.41 8.53
C LEU A 578 30.53 -74.76 8.31
N GLN A 579 30.78 -76.03 7.98
CA GLN A 579 32.13 -76.53 7.67
C GLN A 579 32.56 -76.23 6.24
#